data_AF-A0A954X929-F1
#
_entry.id   AF-A0A954X929-F1
#
_cell.length_a   1.000
_cell.length_b   1.000
_cell.length_c   1.000
_cell.angle_alpha   90.00
_cell.angle_beta   90.00
_cell.angle_gamma   90.00
#
_symmetry.space_group_name_H-M   'P 1'
#
loop_
_entity.id
_entity.type
_entity.pdbx_description
1 polymer ?
#
loop_
_entity_poly.entity_id
_entity_poly.type
_entity_poly.pdbx_seq_one_letter_code
_entity_poly.pdbx_strand_id
1 'polypeptide(L)'
;MSLASLLVWMTAVGATPVMPYPTTVAENDAIIRSGPGEVYYVTQYLPQGADVEVHLRQENGWLAIRPPRGSFSWIPAAHVQSTGEPAVAAVQAENAVSFIGTLLGTPQQYQWQVRLEPGELVQIVGQVQRQSADGPRTWLKIAPPSGEFRWIHESQVFGPNGEPPIAKPVRSPTNLANQSDDADEPSFDQSNTARTSDPLRERASQTSANVSREPAEAMQSA
;
A
#
# COMPACT_ATOMS: atom_id res chain seq x y z
N MET A 1 -57.85 -7.12 32.99
CA MET A 1 -56.37 -7.17 32.97
C MET A 1 -55.95 -7.55 31.56
N SER A 2 -55.28 -6.66 30.83
CA SER A 2 -54.19 -6.97 29.89
C SER A 2 -53.86 -5.68 29.13
N LEU A 3 -52.77 -5.02 29.52
CA LEU A 3 -52.15 -3.96 28.72
C LEU A 3 -51.02 -4.64 27.95
N ALA A 4 -51.20 -4.82 26.65
CA ALA A 4 -50.16 -5.28 25.75
C ALA A 4 -49.23 -4.09 25.44
N SER A 5 -48.02 -4.11 26.00
CA SER A 5 -46.97 -3.15 25.67
C SER A 5 -46.39 -3.48 24.30
N LEU A 6 -46.56 -2.57 23.34
CA LEU A 6 -45.93 -2.60 22.03
C LEU A 6 -44.50 -2.09 22.16
N LEU A 7 -43.50 -2.96 22.01
CA LEU A 7 -42.09 -2.55 22.00
C LEU A 7 -41.76 -2.02 20.60
N VAL A 8 -41.61 -0.70 20.48
CA VAL A 8 -41.12 -0.05 19.26
C VAL A 8 -39.59 -0.16 19.26
N TRP A 9 -39.04 -0.86 18.27
CA TRP A 9 -37.60 -0.89 18.03
C TRP A 9 -37.25 0.36 17.23
N MET A 10 -36.58 1.33 17.85
CA MET A 10 -35.93 2.42 17.12
C MET A 10 -34.66 1.88 16.50
N THR A 11 -34.65 1.69 15.18
CA THR A 11 -33.40 1.55 14.44
C THR A 11 -32.69 2.89 14.51
N ALA A 12 -31.62 2.98 15.29
CA ALA A 12 -30.70 4.10 15.22
C ALA A 12 -30.07 4.08 13.82
N VAL A 13 -30.53 4.97 12.94
CA VAL A 13 -29.82 5.29 11.71
C VAL A 13 -28.50 5.92 12.15
N GLY A 14 -27.39 5.18 12.01
CA GLY A 14 -26.07 5.70 12.30
C GLY A 14 -25.82 6.91 11.40
N ALA A 15 -25.69 8.10 11.98
CA ALA A 15 -25.33 9.29 11.23
C ALA A 15 -23.93 9.08 10.64
N THR A 16 -23.79 9.36 9.34
CA THR A 16 -22.46 9.44 8.72
C THR A 16 -21.64 10.49 9.47
N PRO A 17 -20.43 10.16 9.97
CA PRO A 17 -19.62 11.12 10.69
C PRO A 17 -19.28 12.31 9.78
N VAL A 18 -19.28 13.51 10.37
CA VAL A 18 -18.76 14.70 9.69
C VAL A 18 -17.26 14.53 9.53
N MET A 19 -16.76 14.77 8.31
CA MET A 19 -15.34 14.65 7.99
C MET A 19 -14.66 16.03 8.00
N PRO A 20 -13.36 16.12 8.35
CA PRO A 20 -12.57 15.05 8.98
C PRO A 20 -12.97 14.84 10.46
N TYR A 21 -12.57 13.71 11.03
CA TYR A 21 -12.72 13.48 12.47
C TYR A 21 -11.49 12.78 13.08
N PRO A 22 -11.11 13.11 14.33
CA PRO A 22 -10.05 12.41 15.04
C PRO A 22 -10.55 11.06 15.56
N THR A 23 -9.67 10.07 15.59
CA THR A 23 -9.87 8.80 16.30
C THR A 23 -8.53 8.26 16.78
N THR A 24 -8.58 7.16 17.52
CA THR A 24 -7.42 6.52 18.12
C THR A 24 -7.29 5.09 17.63
N VAL A 25 -6.06 4.64 17.45
CA VAL A 25 -5.72 3.25 17.13
C VAL A 25 -6.09 2.33 18.30
N ALA A 26 -6.82 1.26 18.01
CA ALA A 26 -7.40 0.37 19.01
C ALA A 26 -6.55 -0.87 19.34
N GLU A 27 -5.55 -1.18 18.52
CA GLU A 27 -4.67 -2.34 18.68
C GLU A 27 -3.18 -1.98 18.49
N ASN A 28 -2.29 -2.80 19.03
CA ASN A 28 -0.87 -2.64 18.77
C ASN A 28 -0.52 -3.07 17.36
N ASP A 29 0.53 -2.45 16.80
CA ASP A 29 1.03 -2.72 15.46
C ASP A 29 -0.02 -2.55 14.35
N ALA A 30 -0.92 -1.57 14.50
CA ALA A 30 -1.92 -1.27 13.49
C ALA A 30 -1.26 -0.90 12.15
N ILE A 31 -1.73 -1.53 11.08
CA ILE A 31 -1.07 -1.52 9.78
C ILE A 31 -1.49 -0.29 8.99
N ILE A 32 -0.51 0.55 8.62
CA ILE A 32 -0.71 1.73 7.78
C ILE A 32 -0.18 1.47 6.37
N ARG A 33 -1.00 1.67 5.34
CA ARG A 33 -0.69 1.31 3.95
C ARG A 33 -0.63 2.52 3.03
N SER A 34 -0.03 2.30 1.86
CA SER A 34 0.09 3.30 0.78
C SER A 34 -1.19 3.51 -0.04
N GLY A 35 -2.19 2.65 0.12
CA GLY A 35 -3.49 2.70 -0.56
C GLY A 35 -4.57 1.87 0.14
N PRO A 36 -5.82 1.97 -0.32
CA PRO A 36 -6.99 1.35 0.31
C PRO A 36 -7.13 -0.13 -0.05
N GLY A 37 -6.28 -0.97 0.52
CA GLY A 37 -6.34 -2.42 0.26
C GLY A 37 -5.14 -3.18 0.77
N GLU A 38 -5.29 -4.49 0.94
CA GLU A 38 -4.21 -5.36 1.44
C GLU A 38 -3.06 -5.54 0.43
N VAL A 39 -3.33 -5.29 -0.86
CA VAL A 39 -2.33 -5.31 -1.93
C VAL A 39 -1.34 -4.14 -1.87
N TYR A 40 -1.72 -3.05 -1.19
CA TYR A 40 -0.86 -1.89 -1.03
C TYR A 40 0.18 -2.13 0.06
N TYR A 41 1.43 -1.76 -0.19
CA TYR A 41 2.51 -2.00 0.77
C TYR A 41 2.30 -1.26 2.09
N VAL A 42 2.79 -1.87 3.15
CA VAL A 42 2.82 -1.27 4.49
C VAL A 42 3.86 -0.17 4.52
N THR A 43 3.50 0.96 5.11
CA THR A 43 4.31 2.17 5.24
C THR A 43 4.87 2.35 6.63
N GLN A 44 4.11 1.97 7.66
CA GLN A 44 4.52 1.93 9.06
C GLN A 44 3.49 1.16 9.89
N TYR A 45 3.85 0.85 11.13
CA TYR A 45 2.94 0.36 12.16
C TYR A 45 2.71 1.45 13.20
N LEU A 46 1.48 1.55 13.71
CA LEU A 46 1.16 2.46 14.81
C LEU A 46 0.88 1.67 16.10
N PRO A 47 1.32 2.18 17.26
CA PRO A 47 0.96 1.58 18.54
C PRO A 47 -0.52 1.82 18.88
N GLN A 48 -1.05 1.00 19.78
CA GLN A 48 -2.35 1.27 20.38
C GLN A 48 -2.33 2.64 21.07
N GLY A 49 -3.42 3.40 20.95
CA GLY A 49 -3.49 4.73 21.55
C GLY A 49 -2.93 5.84 20.65
N ALA A 50 -2.38 5.53 19.47
CA ALA A 50 -1.93 6.56 18.53
C ALA A 50 -3.13 7.34 17.95
N ASP A 51 -3.05 8.67 17.96
CA ASP A 51 -4.05 9.54 17.35
C ASP A 51 -3.90 9.58 15.83
N VAL A 52 -5.03 9.52 15.13
CA VAL A 52 -5.13 9.67 13.67
C VAL A 52 -6.34 10.53 13.32
N GLU A 53 -6.24 11.31 12.25
CA GLU A 53 -7.35 12.10 11.71
C GLU A 53 -7.83 11.46 10.41
N VAL A 54 -9.09 11.02 10.40
CA VAL A 54 -9.74 10.39 9.24
C VAL A 54 -10.35 11.48 8.38
N HIS A 55 -9.98 11.50 7.10
CA HIS A 55 -10.49 12.46 6.12
C HIS A 55 -11.52 11.85 5.17
N LEU A 56 -11.40 10.56 4.87
CA LEU A 56 -12.28 9.85 3.95
C LEU A 56 -12.49 8.43 4.45
N ARG A 57 -13.69 7.91 4.21
CA ARG A 57 -14.04 6.50 4.43
C ARG A 57 -14.50 5.91 3.10
N GLN A 58 -13.96 4.74 2.76
CA GLN A 58 -14.44 3.93 1.65
C GLN A 58 -15.43 2.87 2.14
N GLU A 59 -16.34 2.45 1.26
CA GLU A 59 -17.37 1.44 1.56
C GLU A 59 -16.79 0.09 1.99
N ASN A 60 -15.55 -0.20 1.56
CA ASN A 60 -14.82 -1.43 1.88
C ASN A 60 -14.06 -1.35 3.22
N GLY A 61 -14.33 -0.34 4.06
CA GLY A 61 -13.77 -0.20 5.40
C GLY A 61 -12.38 0.46 5.48
N TRP A 62 -11.83 0.92 4.35
CA TRP A 62 -10.55 1.66 4.37
C TRP A 62 -10.75 3.13 4.68
N LEU A 63 -9.93 3.64 5.60
CA LEU A 63 -9.94 5.03 6.06
C LEU A 63 -8.69 5.74 5.56
N ALA A 64 -8.86 6.86 4.87
CA ALA A 64 -7.77 7.75 4.51
C ALA A 64 -7.45 8.63 5.72
N ILE A 65 -6.21 8.55 6.20
CA ILE A 65 -5.71 9.33 7.33
C ILE A 65 -4.59 10.27 6.89
N ARG A 66 -4.41 11.38 7.62
CA ARG A 66 -3.18 12.17 7.49
C ARG A 66 -1.96 11.27 7.66
N PRO A 67 -0.87 11.49 6.89
CA PRO A 67 0.37 10.76 7.08
C PRO A 67 0.82 10.84 8.54
N PRO A 68 0.85 9.72 9.29
CA PRO A 68 1.21 9.77 10.70
C PRO A 68 2.68 10.18 10.86
N ARG A 69 3.04 10.63 12.07
CA ARG A 69 4.39 11.11 12.40
C ARG A 69 5.47 10.13 11.92
N GLY A 70 6.51 10.66 11.27
CA GLY A 70 7.61 9.88 10.71
C GLY A 70 7.38 9.41 9.27
N SER A 71 6.17 9.59 8.73
CA SER A 71 5.90 9.43 7.31
C SER A 71 6.76 10.38 6.48
N PHE A 72 7.13 9.92 5.29
CA PHE A 72 7.88 10.68 4.32
C PHE A 72 7.53 10.19 2.90
N SER A 73 7.89 10.97 1.90
CA SER A 73 7.73 10.63 0.49
C SER A 73 9.02 10.87 -0.29
N TRP A 74 9.08 10.35 -1.51
CA TRP A 74 10.26 10.36 -2.36
C TRP A 74 10.02 11.20 -3.60
N ILE A 75 11.01 12.02 -3.93
CA ILE A 75 11.10 12.74 -5.19
C ILE A 75 12.51 12.60 -5.77
N PRO A 76 12.69 12.44 -7.10
CA PRO A 76 14.02 12.49 -7.71
C PRO A 76 14.67 13.84 -7.44
N ALA A 77 15.95 13.87 -7.07
CA ALA A 77 16.65 15.13 -6.82
C ALA A 77 16.67 16.05 -8.07
N ALA A 78 16.68 15.46 -9.27
CA ALA A 78 16.62 16.19 -10.54
C ALA A 78 15.28 16.93 -10.77
N HIS A 79 14.23 16.66 -9.99
CA HIS A 79 12.92 17.31 -10.14
C HIS A 79 12.77 18.55 -9.26
N VAL A 80 13.77 18.88 -8.44
CA VAL A 80 13.74 20.04 -7.56
C VAL A 80 15.02 20.85 -7.67
N GLN A 81 14.95 22.11 -7.27
CA GLN A 81 16.08 23.02 -7.16
C GLN A 81 16.18 23.62 -5.76
N SER A 82 17.39 23.94 -5.34
CA SER A 82 17.62 24.64 -4.07
C SER A 82 16.96 26.01 -4.10
N THR A 83 16.34 26.39 -2.99
CA THR A 83 15.81 27.75 -2.78
C THR A 83 16.83 28.69 -2.13
N GLY A 84 17.99 28.16 -1.71
CA GLY A 84 18.94 28.85 -0.82
C GLY A 84 18.61 28.66 0.66
N GLU A 85 17.37 28.30 1.01
CA GLU A 85 16.98 27.98 2.37
C GLU A 85 17.37 26.54 2.76
N PRO A 86 17.88 26.31 3.99
CA PRO A 86 18.23 24.97 4.45
C PRO A 86 17.03 24.02 4.40
N ALA A 87 17.24 22.83 3.82
CA ALA A 87 16.25 21.75 3.75
C ALA A 87 14.92 22.11 3.06
N VAL A 88 14.91 23.16 2.22
CA VAL A 88 13.75 23.53 1.39
C VAL A 88 14.17 23.58 -0.07
N ALA A 89 13.43 22.87 -0.92
CA ALA A 89 13.61 22.89 -2.36
C ALA A 89 12.32 23.27 -3.06
N ALA A 90 12.42 23.92 -4.22
CA ALA A 90 11.30 24.20 -5.09
C ALA A 90 11.23 23.15 -6.19
N VAL A 91 10.04 22.66 -6.50
CA VAL A 91 9.82 21.78 -7.64
C VAL A 91 10.11 22.53 -8.93
N GLN A 92 10.87 21.93 -9.84
CA GLN A 92 11.21 22.51 -11.15
C GLN A 92 10.62 21.72 -12.32
N ALA A 93 10.27 20.45 -12.12
CA ALA A 93 9.73 19.59 -13.17
C ALA A 93 8.19 19.72 -13.25
N GLU A 94 7.66 19.87 -14.46
CA GLU A 94 6.21 19.99 -14.72
C GLU A 94 5.38 18.77 -14.32
N ASN A 95 6.03 17.60 -14.21
CA ASN A 95 5.36 16.33 -13.93
C ASN A 95 5.98 15.62 -12.72
N ALA A 96 6.39 16.40 -11.71
CA ALA A 96 7.01 15.87 -10.50
C ALA A 96 6.00 15.05 -9.69
N VAL A 97 6.28 13.77 -9.48
CA VAL A 97 5.45 12.88 -8.65
C VAL A 97 6.11 12.68 -7.29
N SER A 98 5.30 12.75 -6.23
CA SER A 98 5.69 12.36 -4.87
C SER A 98 5.32 10.90 -4.62
N PHE A 99 6.33 10.04 -4.52
CA PHE A 99 6.14 8.61 -4.24
C PHE A 99 6.06 8.34 -2.75
N ILE A 100 5.02 7.64 -2.32
CA ILE A 100 4.76 7.35 -0.90
C ILE A 100 5.89 6.50 -0.30
N GLY A 101 6.58 7.02 0.71
CA GLY A 101 7.65 6.30 1.41
C GLY A 101 7.15 5.22 2.37
N THR A 102 8.04 4.28 2.73
CA THR A 102 7.82 3.27 3.77
C THR A 102 9.01 3.20 4.73
N LEU A 103 8.73 2.98 6.01
CA LEU A 103 9.73 2.73 7.06
C LEU A 103 10.16 1.25 7.11
N LEU A 104 9.55 0.37 6.30
CA LEU A 104 9.77 -1.08 6.31
C LEU A 104 10.71 -1.55 5.17
N GLY A 105 11.55 -0.66 4.63
CA GLY A 105 12.49 -0.99 3.56
C GLY A 105 12.03 -0.55 2.18
N THR A 106 12.06 -1.44 1.19
CA THR A 106 11.76 -1.12 -0.22
C THR A 106 10.56 -1.94 -0.70
N PRO A 107 9.47 -1.31 -1.16
CA PRO A 107 8.35 -2.03 -1.77
C PRO A 107 8.71 -2.53 -3.17
N GLN A 108 8.00 -3.55 -3.64
CA GLN A 108 8.15 -4.04 -5.03
C GLN A 108 7.80 -2.96 -6.05
N GLN A 109 6.73 -2.21 -5.78
CA GLN A 109 6.28 -1.10 -6.61
C GLN A 109 5.83 0.06 -5.72
N TYR A 110 6.45 1.22 -5.92
CA TYR A 110 6.06 2.45 -5.24
C TYR A 110 4.71 2.96 -5.78
N GLN A 111 3.92 3.54 -4.87
CA GLN A 111 2.64 4.17 -5.17
C GLN A 111 2.77 5.68 -4.98
N TRP A 112 1.88 6.43 -5.61
CA TRP A 112 1.81 7.89 -5.47
C TRP A 112 0.35 8.33 -5.55
N GLN A 113 0.06 9.48 -4.95
CA GLN A 113 -1.26 10.10 -4.95
C GLN A 113 -1.19 11.58 -5.37
N VAL A 114 -0.03 12.21 -5.19
CA VAL A 114 0.18 13.65 -5.41
C VAL A 114 1.20 13.87 -6.52
N ARG A 115 0.80 14.71 -7.48
CA ARG A 115 1.70 15.40 -8.40
C ARG A 115 1.92 16.81 -7.87
N LEU A 116 3.17 17.25 -7.89
CA LEU A 116 3.58 18.56 -7.41
C LEU A 116 3.75 19.50 -8.58
N GLU A 117 3.40 20.76 -8.37
CA GLU A 117 3.47 21.79 -9.41
C GLU A 117 4.83 22.51 -9.40
N PRO A 118 5.33 23.00 -10.54
CA PRO A 118 6.50 23.86 -10.58
C PRO A 118 6.39 25.05 -9.62
N GLY A 119 7.45 25.30 -8.86
CA GLY A 119 7.50 26.33 -7.82
C GLY A 119 6.98 25.88 -6.44
N GLU A 120 6.31 24.73 -6.34
CA GLU A 120 5.86 24.20 -5.05
C GLU A 120 7.06 23.89 -4.15
N LEU A 121 6.98 24.33 -2.89
CA LEU A 121 8.03 24.11 -1.90
C LEU A 121 7.87 22.77 -1.22
N VAL A 122 8.95 21.99 -1.19
CA VAL A 122 9.03 20.73 -0.44
C VAL A 122 10.09 20.82 0.64
N GLN A 123 9.76 20.28 1.81
CA GLN A 123 10.73 20.14 2.91
C GLN A 123 11.51 18.84 2.74
N ILE A 124 12.83 18.93 2.66
CA ILE A 124 13.74 17.79 2.57
C ILE A 124 14.04 17.27 3.99
N VAL A 125 13.85 15.97 4.21
CA VAL A 125 14.12 15.29 5.49
C VAL A 125 15.23 14.23 5.37
N GLY A 126 15.81 14.07 4.19
CA GLY A 126 16.93 13.18 3.94
C GLY A 126 17.17 12.90 2.46
N GLN A 127 18.17 12.08 2.15
CA GLN A 127 18.49 11.68 0.79
C GLN A 127 19.10 10.27 0.75
N VAL A 128 18.98 9.60 -0.39
CA VAL A 128 19.65 8.32 -0.68
C VAL A 128 20.07 8.27 -2.14
N GLN A 129 21.12 7.51 -2.46
CA GLN A 129 21.39 7.09 -3.83
C GLN A 129 20.72 5.74 -4.09
N ARG A 130 20.12 5.60 -5.27
CA ARG A 130 19.52 4.34 -5.74
C ARG A 130 20.06 3.99 -7.10
N GLN A 131 20.32 2.71 -7.32
CA GLN A 131 20.66 2.24 -8.66
C GLN A 131 19.46 2.38 -9.60
N SER A 132 19.71 2.92 -10.79
CA SER A 132 18.78 2.95 -11.91
C SER A 132 19.44 2.28 -13.12
N ALA A 133 18.66 2.06 -14.19
CA ALA A 133 19.18 1.53 -15.45
C ALA A 133 20.37 2.34 -15.99
N ASP A 134 20.28 3.67 -15.90
CA ASP A 134 21.29 4.60 -16.42
C ASP A 134 22.36 5.00 -15.38
N GLY A 135 22.46 4.27 -14.26
CA GLY A 135 23.40 4.57 -13.18
C GLY A 135 22.73 5.03 -11.88
N PRO A 136 23.52 5.31 -10.83
CA PRO A 136 23.01 5.75 -9.54
C PRO A 136 22.33 7.13 -9.67
N ARG A 137 21.12 7.24 -9.11
CA ARG A 137 20.35 8.49 -9.04
C ARG A 137 20.09 8.87 -7.59
N THR A 138 20.20 10.16 -7.28
CA THR A 138 19.84 10.69 -5.96
C THR A 138 18.34 10.88 -5.84
N TRP A 139 17.79 10.39 -4.73
CA TRP A 139 16.40 10.56 -4.33
C TRP A 139 16.34 11.31 -3.01
N LEU A 140 15.44 12.27 -2.91
CA LEU A 140 15.21 13.06 -1.70
C LEU A 140 14.02 12.49 -0.94
N LYS A 141 14.19 12.28 0.37
CA LYS A 141 13.07 12.12 1.29
C LYS A 141 12.52 13.52 1.53
N ILE A 142 11.23 13.69 1.30
CA ILE A 142 10.50 14.92 1.61
C ILE A 142 9.44 14.66 2.68
N ALA A 143 9.06 15.70 3.42
CA ALA A 143 7.81 15.67 4.16
C ALA A 143 6.66 15.35 3.19
N PRO A 144 5.68 14.52 3.59
CA PRO A 144 4.54 14.22 2.73
C PRO A 144 3.85 15.52 2.27
N PRO A 145 3.59 15.70 0.97
CA PRO A 145 2.95 16.92 0.49
C PRO A 145 1.50 17.00 0.95
N SER A 146 0.93 18.21 0.88
CA SER A 146 -0.48 18.41 1.13
C SER A 146 -1.33 17.57 0.15
N GLY A 147 -2.38 16.94 0.66
CA GLY A 147 -3.24 16.06 -0.14
C GLY A 147 -2.80 14.59 -0.22
N GLU A 148 -1.63 14.23 0.30
CA GLU A 148 -1.26 12.82 0.46
C GLU A 148 -1.99 12.18 1.65
N PHE A 149 -2.55 10.98 1.46
CA PHE A 149 -3.11 10.17 2.53
C PHE A 149 -2.39 8.85 2.71
N ARG A 150 -2.42 8.34 3.94
CA ARG A 150 -2.12 6.94 4.27
C ARG A 150 -3.41 6.23 4.64
N TRP A 151 -3.38 4.90 4.66
CA TRP A 151 -4.60 4.11 4.77
C TRP A 151 -4.54 3.15 5.95
N ILE A 152 -5.58 3.18 6.77
CA ILE A 152 -5.80 2.27 7.90
C ILE A 152 -7.19 1.64 7.75
N HIS A 153 -7.32 0.36 8.07
CA HIS A 153 -8.64 -0.29 8.06
C HIS A 153 -9.44 0.08 9.32
N GLU A 154 -10.76 0.28 9.19
CA GLU A 154 -11.65 0.67 10.29
C GLU A 154 -11.68 -0.32 11.45
N SER A 155 -11.32 -1.59 11.20
CA SER A 155 -11.18 -2.61 12.24
C SER A 155 -10.01 -2.36 13.21
N GLN A 156 -9.14 -1.39 12.94
CA GLN A 156 -7.94 -1.10 13.74
C GLN A 156 -8.07 0.21 14.54
N VAL A 157 -9.21 0.91 14.46
CA VAL A 157 -9.45 2.19 15.13
C VAL A 157 -10.82 2.22 15.79
N PHE A 158 -10.99 3.09 16.79
CA PHE A 158 -12.31 3.37 17.35
C PHE A 158 -13.20 4.11 16.32
N GLY A 159 -14.51 3.89 16.45
CA GLY A 159 -15.52 4.66 15.74
C GLY A 159 -15.50 6.14 16.15
N PRO A 160 -16.15 7.01 15.35
CA PRO A 160 -16.16 8.46 15.58
C PRO A 160 -16.74 8.87 16.95
N ASN A 161 -17.57 8.03 17.59
CA ASN A 161 -18.10 8.27 18.94
C ASN A 161 -17.50 7.32 19.98
N GLY A 162 -16.33 6.74 19.71
CA GLY A 162 -15.64 5.81 20.60
C GLY A 162 -16.17 4.37 20.55
N GLU A 163 -16.95 4.02 19.51
CA GLU A 163 -17.38 2.64 19.32
C GLU A 163 -16.17 1.71 19.12
N PRO A 164 -16.19 0.48 19.66
CA PRO A 164 -15.11 -0.47 19.41
C PRO A 164 -14.98 -0.75 17.91
N PRO A 165 -13.77 -1.12 17.44
CA PRO A 165 -13.55 -1.41 16.03
C PRO A 165 -14.46 -2.51 15.52
N ILE A 166 -14.87 -2.39 14.26
CA ILE A 166 -15.64 -3.43 13.57
C ILE A 166 -14.69 -4.62 13.34
N ALA A 167 -14.98 -5.76 13.95
CA ALA A 167 -14.19 -6.97 13.73
C ALA A 167 -14.17 -7.30 12.23
N LYS A 168 -12.99 -7.64 11.69
CA LYS A 168 -12.91 -8.15 10.32
C LYS A 168 -13.83 -9.38 10.22
N PRO A 169 -14.61 -9.52 9.14
CA PRO A 169 -15.33 -10.77 8.90
C PRO A 169 -14.32 -11.91 8.89
N VAL A 170 -14.35 -12.75 9.94
CA VAL A 170 -13.61 -14.00 9.92
C VAL A 170 -14.25 -14.80 8.82
N ARG A 171 -13.51 -15.07 7.73
CA ARG A 171 -13.95 -16.09 6.78
C ARG A 171 -14.01 -17.38 7.58
N SER A 172 -15.21 -17.83 7.95
CA SER A 172 -15.38 -19.13 8.58
C SER A 172 -14.71 -20.17 7.67
N PRO A 173 -13.84 -21.04 8.18
CA PRO A 173 -13.42 -22.19 7.41
C PRO A 173 -14.67 -23.05 7.21
N THR A 174 -15.31 -22.93 6.05
CA THR A 174 -16.41 -23.80 5.66
C THR A 174 -15.89 -25.23 5.59
N ASN A 175 -16.25 -26.01 6.61
CA ASN A 175 -16.45 -27.46 6.62
C ASN A 175 -15.72 -28.26 5.52
N LEU A 176 -14.48 -28.67 5.81
CA LEU A 176 -13.82 -29.81 5.15
C LEU A 176 -13.70 -30.96 6.17
N ALA A 177 -14.81 -31.31 6.80
CA ALA A 177 -14.90 -32.43 7.73
C ALA A 177 -16.26 -33.12 7.54
N ASN A 178 -16.41 -33.79 6.40
CA ASN A 178 -17.33 -34.91 6.23
C ASN A 178 -16.99 -35.64 4.92
N GLN A 179 -16.02 -36.54 5.02
CA GLN A 179 -15.98 -37.81 4.30
C GLN A 179 -14.74 -38.59 4.75
N SER A 180 -14.92 -39.39 5.80
CA SER A 180 -14.15 -40.60 6.03
C SER A 180 -15.16 -41.69 6.39
N ASP A 181 -15.33 -42.65 5.48
CA ASP A 181 -15.26 -44.09 5.74
C ASP A 181 -16.09 -44.85 4.68
N ASP A 182 -15.41 -45.51 3.73
CA ASP A 182 -15.26 -46.97 3.74
C ASP A 182 -14.67 -47.50 2.42
N ALA A 183 -13.91 -48.59 2.56
CA ALA A 183 -12.90 -49.11 1.66
C ALA A 183 -13.41 -50.05 0.54
N ASP A 184 -12.61 -50.15 -0.53
CA ASP A 184 -12.35 -51.41 -1.23
C ASP A 184 -10.95 -51.34 -1.91
N GLU A 185 -10.07 -52.28 -1.53
CA GLU A 185 -8.70 -52.55 -2.06
C GLU A 185 -8.79 -53.62 -3.19
N PRO A 186 -7.71 -54.13 -3.87
CA PRO A 186 -6.27 -53.78 -3.89
C PRO A 186 -5.56 -53.79 -5.29
N SER A 187 -4.28 -53.37 -5.31
CA SER A 187 -3.07 -54.14 -5.76
C SER A 187 -2.08 -53.57 -6.80
N PHE A 188 -0.80 -53.86 -6.51
CA PHE A 188 0.48 -53.86 -7.30
C PHE A 188 1.08 -52.49 -7.73
N ASP A 189 2.38 -52.20 -7.63
CA ASP A 189 3.62 -52.98 -7.44
C ASP A 189 4.75 -52.07 -6.89
N GLN A 190 5.73 -52.65 -6.20
CA GLN A 190 6.93 -51.99 -5.69
C GLN A 190 8.02 -51.94 -6.77
N SER A 191 8.45 -50.73 -7.15
CA SER A 191 9.86 -50.33 -7.40
C SER A 191 9.92 -49.15 -8.37
N ASN A 192 10.50 -48.01 -7.95
CA ASN A 192 11.68 -47.44 -8.61
C ASN A 192 12.23 -46.23 -7.85
N THR A 193 13.55 -46.19 -7.77
CA THR A 193 14.38 -45.18 -7.11
C THR A 193 14.53 -43.90 -7.94
N ALA A 194 14.60 -42.76 -7.23
CA ALA A 194 15.40 -41.56 -7.53
C ALA A 194 15.21 -40.83 -8.87
N ARG A 195 14.73 -39.57 -8.79
CA ARG A 195 15.47 -38.33 -9.11
C ARG A 195 14.48 -37.17 -9.33
N THR A 196 14.57 -36.17 -8.46
CA THR A 196 13.98 -34.85 -8.63
C THR A 196 14.58 -34.16 -9.85
N SER A 197 13.75 -33.80 -10.83
CA SER A 197 14.11 -32.87 -11.90
C SER A 197 13.36 -31.55 -11.72
N ASP A 198 14.16 -30.50 -11.68
CA ASP A 198 13.87 -29.09 -11.47
C ASP A 198 13.46 -28.41 -12.80
N PRO A 199 12.25 -27.84 -12.94
CA PRO A 199 11.75 -27.35 -14.23
C PRO A 199 11.92 -25.83 -14.40
N LEU A 200 13.16 -25.32 -14.48
CA LEU A 200 13.39 -23.89 -14.79
C LEU A 200 14.64 -23.61 -15.66
N ARG A 201 15.15 -24.57 -16.43
CA ARG A 201 16.40 -24.37 -17.21
C ARG A 201 16.35 -24.54 -18.72
N GLU A 202 15.18 -24.51 -19.36
CA GLU A 202 15.08 -24.85 -20.80
C GLU A 202 14.43 -23.81 -21.72
N ARG A 203 14.55 -22.51 -21.42
CA ARG A 203 14.02 -21.44 -22.31
C ARG A 203 15.00 -20.37 -22.79
N ALA A 204 16.32 -20.58 -22.70
CA ALA A 204 17.30 -19.58 -23.15
C ALA A 204 18.33 -20.07 -24.17
N SER A 205 18.05 -21.15 -24.90
CA SER A 205 18.97 -21.68 -25.91
C SER A 205 18.25 -22.10 -27.19
N GLN A 206 17.62 -21.14 -27.89
CA GLN A 206 17.22 -21.27 -29.31
C GLN A 206 16.63 -19.94 -29.79
N THR A 207 17.47 -19.03 -30.27
CA THR A 207 17.25 -18.13 -31.42
C THR A 207 18.50 -17.26 -31.60
N SER A 208 19.51 -17.84 -32.24
CA SER A 208 20.58 -17.11 -32.92
C SER A 208 20.80 -17.83 -34.24
N ALA A 209 20.18 -17.35 -35.32
CA ALA A 209 20.69 -17.44 -36.70
C ALA A 209 19.71 -16.76 -37.67
N ASN A 210 20.28 -15.95 -38.59
CA ASN A 210 19.70 -15.20 -39.72
C ASN A 210 19.06 -13.84 -39.39
N VAL A 211 19.47 -12.70 -39.96
CA VAL A 211 20.41 -12.38 -41.05
C VAL A 211 20.88 -10.92 -40.89
N SER A 212 22.13 -10.68 -41.30
CA SER A 212 22.85 -9.40 -41.38
C SER A 212 22.16 -8.27 -42.15
N ARG A 213 22.30 -7.03 -41.66
CA ARG A 213 22.71 -5.79 -42.40
C ARG A 213 22.68 -4.56 -41.46
N GLU A 214 23.80 -3.85 -41.37
CA GLU A 214 23.99 -2.49 -40.81
C GLU A 214 23.92 -1.45 -41.96
N PRO A 215 24.06 -0.12 -41.76
CA PRO A 215 23.54 0.84 -40.75
C PRO A 215 22.72 1.99 -41.41
N ALA A 216 22.03 2.84 -40.62
CA ALA A 216 21.96 4.30 -40.84
C ALA A 216 21.12 5.07 -39.80
N GLU A 217 21.64 6.27 -39.53
CA GLU A 217 21.25 7.40 -38.69
C GLU A 217 19.80 7.95 -38.72
N ALA A 218 19.53 8.71 -37.65
CA ALA A 218 18.78 9.97 -37.58
C ALA A 218 17.25 9.99 -37.70
N MET A 219 16.62 10.53 -36.65
CA MET A 219 15.64 11.61 -36.81
C MET A 219 15.82 12.65 -35.71
N GLN A 220 16.29 13.82 -36.15
CA GLN A 220 16.16 15.12 -35.50
C GLN A 220 14.75 15.70 -35.71
N SER A 221 14.42 16.63 -34.81
CA SER A 221 13.57 17.83 -34.97
C SER A 221 12.07 17.69 -35.25
N ALA A 222 11.28 18.10 -34.26
CA ALA A 222 10.53 19.37 -34.30
C ALA A 222 10.46 19.97 -32.89
#